data_AF-A0A7L9MJ78-F1
#
_entry.id   AF-A0A7L9MJ78-F1
#
_cell.length_a   1.000
_cell.length_b   1.000
_cell.length_c   1.000
_cell.angle_alpha   90.00
_cell.angle_beta   90.00
_cell.angle_gamma   90.00
#
_symmetry.space_group_name_H-M   'P 1'
#
loop_
_entity.id
_entity.type
_entity.pdbx_description
1 polymer ?
#
loop_
_entity_poly.entity_id
_entity_poly.type
_entity_poly.pdbx_seq_one_letter_code
_entity_poly.pdbx_strand_id
1 'polypeptide(L)'
;MSFFDSYRKKMQMPSKEEVLPGRVQPIPTAAAHFVSGHPLKGPWPDGMKQVLFGMGCFWGAERLFWQVPGVYVTAVGYAGGITPNPTYEETCTGLTGHAEVVLVVYDPKVVTLNELLALFWEEHDPTQGMRQGNDIGTTYRSVIYTFNAVDRAVAEKSRDAYSQALASRGLGPVTTQIADAPDFYYAEDYHQQYLAKNPDGYCGLRGTGVSCPIPLAH
;
A
#
# COMPACT_ATOMS: atom_id res chain seq x y z
N MET A 1 2.99 20.99 -22.59
CA MET A 1 3.82 20.64 -21.41
C MET A 1 4.94 19.75 -21.88
N SER A 2 6.20 20.05 -21.54
CA SER A 2 7.33 19.19 -21.94
C SER A 2 7.26 17.84 -21.22
N PHE A 3 7.78 16.77 -21.81
CA PHE A 3 7.93 15.46 -21.17
C PHE A 3 8.67 15.57 -19.83
N PHE A 4 9.69 16.43 -19.76
CA PHE A 4 10.45 16.72 -18.54
C PHE A 4 9.60 17.36 -17.43
N ASP A 5 8.65 18.24 -17.77
CA ASP A 5 7.75 18.85 -16.78
C ASP A 5 6.76 17.84 -16.21
N SER A 6 6.22 16.97 -17.07
CA SER A 6 5.31 15.89 -16.65
C SER A 6 6.01 14.89 -15.72
N TYR A 7 7.24 14.50 -16.05
CA TYR A 7 8.06 13.62 -15.21
C TYR A 7 8.37 14.24 -13.84
N ARG A 8 8.77 15.52 -13.82
CA ARG A 8 9.07 16.22 -12.56
C ARG A 8 7.84 16.37 -11.66
N LYS A 9 6.67 16.64 -12.24
CA LYS A 9 5.41 16.76 -11.49
C LYS A 9 5.01 15.47 -10.80
N LYS A 10 5.21 14.31 -11.44
CA LYS A 10 4.93 13.01 -10.83
C LYS A 10 5.80 12.72 -9.61
N MET A 11 6.98 13.32 -9.51
CA MET A 11 7.93 13.08 -8.41
C MET A 11 7.74 14.01 -7.21
N GLN A 12 6.75 14.92 -7.25
CA GLN A 12 6.51 15.90 -6.20
C GLN A 12 5.06 15.79 -5.71
N MET A 13 4.86 15.90 -4.40
CA MET A 13 3.51 15.96 -3.84
C MET A 13 2.85 17.26 -4.32
N PRO A 14 1.61 17.19 -4.87
CA PRO A 14 0.90 18.38 -5.34
C PRO A 14 0.52 19.28 -4.15
N SER A 15 0.51 20.59 -4.38
CA SER A 15 -0.04 21.53 -3.40
C SER A 15 -1.57 21.44 -3.32
N LYS A 16 -2.18 22.02 -2.30
CA LYS A 16 -3.66 22.05 -2.14
C LYS A 16 -4.37 22.74 -3.31
N GLU A 17 -3.69 23.66 -3.99
CA GLU A 17 -4.22 24.40 -5.13
C GLU A 17 -4.05 23.61 -6.44
N GLU A 18 -3.14 22.64 -6.47
CA GLU A 18 -2.85 21.81 -7.64
C GLU A 18 -3.64 20.49 -7.65
N VAL A 19 -4.19 20.07 -6.50
CA VAL A 19 -4.88 18.79 -6.44
C VAL A 19 -6.17 18.77 -7.25
N LEU A 20 -6.48 17.61 -7.82
CA LEU A 20 -7.74 17.42 -8.51
C LEU A 20 -8.90 17.55 -7.51
N PRO A 21 -10.05 18.12 -7.92
CA PRO A 21 -11.18 18.36 -7.02
C PRO A 21 -11.87 17.06 -6.57
N GLY A 22 -11.70 15.97 -7.33
CA GLY A 22 -12.32 14.68 -7.03
C GLY A 22 -13.84 14.75 -7.10
N ARG A 23 -14.50 14.02 -6.19
CA ARG A 23 -15.96 13.90 -6.16
C ARG A 23 -16.48 13.59 -4.76
N VAL A 24 -17.75 13.92 -4.52
CA VAL A 24 -18.43 13.61 -3.25
C VAL A 24 -18.81 12.13 -3.17
N GLN A 25 -19.24 11.55 -4.29
CA GLN A 25 -19.72 10.17 -4.32
C GLN A 25 -18.57 9.17 -4.44
N PRO A 26 -18.53 8.11 -3.60
CA PRO A 26 -17.56 7.05 -3.72
C PRO A 26 -17.63 6.35 -5.08
N ILE A 27 -16.47 5.91 -5.55
CA ILE A 27 -16.37 5.08 -6.75
C ILE A 27 -17.05 3.71 -6.50
N PRO A 28 -17.90 3.24 -7.42
CA PRO A 28 -18.43 1.88 -7.36
C PRO A 28 -17.30 0.84 -7.31
N THR A 29 -17.40 -0.11 -6.39
CA THR A 29 -16.39 -1.14 -6.15
C THR A 29 -17.06 -2.49 -5.85
N ALA A 30 -16.26 -3.54 -5.66
CA ALA A 30 -16.75 -4.88 -5.40
C ALA A 30 -17.52 -4.95 -4.08
N ALA A 31 -18.59 -5.77 -4.05
CA ALA A 31 -19.33 -6.05 -2.82
C ALA A 31 -18.62 -7.12 -1.96
N ALA A 32 -18.02 -8.11 -2.60
CA ALA A 32 -17.33 -9.23 -1.97
C ALA A 32 -15.93 -9.39 -2.55
N HIS A 33 -15.02 -9.90 -1.74
CA HIS A 33 -13.66 -10.25 -2.12
C HIS A 33 -13.68 -11.45 -3.06
N PHE A 34 -13.03 -11.32 -4.22
CA PHE A 34 -13.10 -12.34 -5.27
C PHE A 34 -12.56 -13.71 -4.84
N VAL A 35 -11.51 -13.74 -4.00
CA VAL A 35 -10.85 -14.98 -3.56
C VAL A 35 -11.57 -15.66 -2.39
N SER A 36 -11.82 -14.95 -1.29
CA SER A 36 -12.44 -15.51 -0.07
C SER A 36 -13.97 -15.50 -0.08
N GLY A 37 -14.60 -14.68 -0.95
CA GLY A 37 -16.04 -14.47 -0.95
C GLY A 37 -16.57 -13.62 0.21
N HIS A 38 -15.70 -13.14 1.12
CA HIS A 38 -16.11 -12.31 2.25
C HIS A 38 -16.55 -10.90 1.82
N PRO A 39 -17.43 -10.21 2.58
CA PRO A 39 -17.79 -8.82 2.32
C PRO A 39 -16.55 -7.90 2.31
N LEU A 40 -16.38 -7.13 1.21
CA LEU A 40 -15.19 -6.30 1.02
C LEU A 40 -15.12 -5.12 2.02
N LYS A 41 -16.28 -4.55 2.36
CA LYS A 41 -16.41 -3.35 3.22
C LYS A 41 -16.85 -3.66 4.66
N GLY A 42 -16.85 -4.94 5.03
CA GLY A 42 -17.36 -5.38 6.32
C GLY A 42 -18.90 -5.31 6.45
N PRO A 43 -19.45 -5.35 7.69
CA PRO A 43 -18.69 -5.51 8.94
C PRO A 43 -17.87 -6.80 8.93
N TRP A 44 -16.63 -6.71 9.40
CA TRP A 44 -15.77 -7.87 9.58
C TRP A 44 -15.96 -8.45 10.99
N PRO A 45 -15.56 -9.71 11.23
CA PRO A 45 -15.66 -10.31 12.56
C PRO A 45 -14.96 -9.47 13.64
N ASP A 46 -15.48 -9.56 14.87
CA ASP A 46 -14.90 -8.85 16.01
C ASP A 46 -13.45 -9.27 16.28
N GLY A 47 -12.62 -8.31 16.66
CA GLY A 47 -11.21 -8.53 16.99
C GLY A 47 -10.26 -8.51 15.80
N MET A 48 -10.77 -8.37 14.57
CA MET A 48 -9.95 -8.14 13.38
C MET A 48 -9.21 -6.80 13.48
N LYS A 49 -7.96 -6.78 13.02
CA LYS A 49 -7.14 -5.57 12.89
C LYS A 49 -6.98 -5.16 11.43
N GLN A 50 -6.57 -3.92 11.23
CA GLN A 50 -6.38 -3.31 9.91
C GLN A 50 -5.00 -2.66 9.81
N VAL A 51 -4.43 -2.67 8.61
CA VAL A 51 -3.24 -1.90 8.24
C VAL A 51 -3.29 -1.57 6.75
N LEU A 52 -2.76 -0.42 6.35
CA LEU A 52 -2.64 -0.02 4.95
C LEU A 52 -1.16 -0.07 4.53
N PHE A 53 -0.87 -0.76 3.44
CA PHE A 53 0.49 -0.87 2.88
C PHE A 53 0.54 -0.33 1.45
N GLY A 54 1.48 0.56 1.18
CA GLY A 54 1.81 1.04 -0.17
C GLY A 54 3.17 0.50 -0.58
N MET A 55 3.20 -0.28 -1.65
CA MET A 55 4.37 -1.07 -2.07
C MET A 55 4.64 -0.92 -3.58
N GLY A 56 4.26 0.21 -4.17
CA GLY A 56 4.20 0.38 -5.63
C GLY A 56 2.85 -0.09 -6.18
N CYS A 57 2.85 -0.74 -7.35
CA CYS A 57 1.64 -1.25 -7.98
C CYS A 57 0.86 -2.17 -7.01
N PHE A 58 -0.35 -1.75 -6.65
CA PHE A 58 -1.15 -2.44 -5.64
C PHE A 58 -1.64 -3.84 -6.04
N TRP A 59 -1.59 -4.23 -7.33
CA TRP A 59 -2.06 -5.55 -7.78
C TRP A 59 -1.15 -6.67 -7.29
N GLY A 60 0.16 -6.47 -7.42
CA GLY A 60 1.16 -7.40 -6.90
C GLY A 60 1.15 -7.43 -5.38
N ALA A 61 1.05 -6.25 -4.76
CA ALA A 61 1.02 -6.12 -3.31
C ALA A 61 -0.21 -6.78 -2.69
N GLU A 62 -1.40 -6.62 -3.29
CA GLU A 62 -2.62 -7.23 -2.78
C GLU A 62 -2.54 -8.75 -2.83
N ARG A 63 -1.99 -9.30 -3.93
CA ARG A 63 -1.79 -10.75 -4.09
C ARG A 63 -0.94 -11.34 -2.99
N LEU A 64 0.13 -10.63 -2.61
CA LEU A 64 1.02 -11.06 -1.55
C LEU A 64 0.24 -11.26 -0.24
N PHE A 65 -0.61 -10.30 0.13
CA PHE A 65 -1.29 -10.33 1.42
C PHE A 65 -2.49 -11.28 1.47
N TRP A 66 -3.29 -11.43 0.40
CA TRP A 66 -4.44 -12.36 0.47
C TRP A 66 -4.03 -13.84 0.59
N GLN A 67 -2.77 -14.16 0.28
CA GLN A 67 -2.22 -15.52 0.40
C GLN A 67 -1.76 -15.84 1.83
N VAL A 68 -1.68 -14.86 2.71
CA VAL A 68 -1.19 -15.03 4.09
C VAL A 68 -2.28 -15.64 4.97
N PRO A 69 -2.03 -16.81 5.60
CA PRO A 69 -2.95 -17.37 6.58
C PRO A 69 -3.22 -16.36 7.70
N GLY A 70 -4.50 -16.15 8.04
CA GLY A 70 -4.92 -15.16 9.03
C GLY A 70 -5.33 -13.81 8.45
N VAL A 71 -5.04 -13.53 7.17
CA VAL A 71 -5.64 -12.40 6.46
C VAL A 71 -7.07 -12.75 6.07
N TYR A 72 -8.04 -11.94 6.53
CA TYR A 72 -9.47 -12.15 6.34
C TYR A 72 -9.99 -11.57 5.02
N VAL A 73 -9.55 -10.35 4.69
CA VAL A 73 -9.87 -9.67 3.44
C VAL A 73 -8.77 -8.68 3.07
N THR A 74 -8.51 -8.51 1.78
CA THR A 74 -7.71 -7.39 1.27
C THR A 74 -8.55 -6.49 0.38
N ALA A 75 -8.18 -5.22 0.23
CA ALA A 75 -8.78 -4.36 -0.78
C ALA A 75 -7.75 -3.35 -1.27
N VAL A 76 -7.81 -3.03 -2.56
CA VAL A 76 -6.93 -2.00 -3.14
C VAL A 76 -7.63 -0.65 -3.22
N GLY A 77 -6.84 0.41 -3.07
CA GLY A 77 -7.37 1.77 -3.11
C GLY A 77 -6.31 2.84 -2.98
N TYR A 78 -6.77 4.03 -2.65
CA TYR A 78 -5.99 5.27 -2.64
C TYR A 78 -6.02 5.90 -1.24
N ALA A 79 -4.85 6.21 -0.69
CA ALA A 79 -4.72 6.81 0.64
C ALA A 79 -3.55 7.80 0.73
N GLY A 80 -3.59 8.71 1.71
CA GLY A 80 -2.48 9.62 2.00
C GLY A 80 -2.34 10.82 1.06
N GLY A 81 -3.34 11.06 0.21
CA GLY A 81 -3.48 12.27 -0.61
C GLY A 81 -4.56 13.21 -0.08
N ILE A 82 -5.02 14.11 -0.95
CA ILE A 82 -5.99 15.17 -0.61
C ILE A 82 -7.31 15.00 -1.37
N THR A 83 -7.25 14.57 -2.64
CA THR A 83 -8.43 14.50 -3.50
C THR A 83 -9.44 13.46 -2.98
N PRO A 84 -10.70 13.85 -2.69
CA PRO A 84 -11.70 12.90 -2.23
C PRO A 84 -12.21 12.00 -3.35
N ASN A 85 -12.38 10.70 -3.03
CA ASN A 85 -12.90 9.66 -3.92
C ASN A 85 -12.26 9.65 -5.33
N PRO A 86 -10.92 9.65 -5.46
CA PRO A 86 -10.27 9.74 -6.76
C PRO A 86 -10.47 8.45 -7.58
N THR A 87 -10.44 8.56 -8.91
CA THR A 87 -10.34 7.38 -9.80
C THR A 87 -8.89 6.92 -9.94
N TYR A 88 -8.70 5.75 -10.53
CA TYR A 88 -7.39 5.29 -10.97
C TYR A 88 -6.70 6.29 -11.90
N GLU A 89 -7.39 6.75 -12.95
CA GLU A 89 -6.80 7.65 -13.95
C GLU A 89 -6.39 8.99 -13.33
N GLU A 90 -7.21 9.53 -12.42
CA GLU A 90 -6.88 10.73 -11.67
C GLU A 90 -5.63 10.51 -10.82
N THR A 91 -5.55 9.37 -10.13
CA THR A 91 -4.42 9.04 -9.27
C THR A 91 -3.13 8.82 -10.07
N CYS A 92 -3.20 8.22 -11.26
CA CYS A 92 -2.06 8.05 -12.16
C CYS A 92 -1.47 9.36 -12.69
N THR A 93 -2.20 10.48 -12.60
CA THR A 93 -1.65 11.81 -12.91
C THR A 93 -0.64 12.29 -11.86
N GLY A 94 -0.69 11.74 -10.64
CA GLY A 94 0.07 12.22 -9.48
C GLY A 94 -0.55 13.45 -8.80
N LEU A 95 -1.60 14.04 -9.36
CA LEU A 95 -2.24 15.26 -8.84
C LEU A 95 -3.24 14.99 -7.72
N THR A 96 -3.53 13.74 -7.37
CA THR A 96 -4.39 13.45 -6.20
C THR A 96 -3.61 13.45 -4.89
N GLY A 97 -2.28 13.27 -4.98
CA GLY A 97 -1.37 13.07 -3.84
C GLY A 97 -1.50 11.68 -3.18
N HIS A 98 -2.45 10.84 -3.61
CA HIS A 98 -2.62 9.52 -3.02
C HIS A 98 -1.50 8.58 -3.41
N ALA A 99 -1.17 7.64 -2.52
CA ALA A 99 -0.47 6.42 -2.86
C ALA A 99 -1.47 5.33 -3.22
N GLU A 100 -1.09 4.43 -4.11
CA GLU A 100 -1.70 3.11 -4.22
C GLU A 100 -1.39 2.31 -2.97
N VAL A 101 -2.45 1.83 -2.30
CA VAL A 101 -2.33 1.07 -1.06
C VAL A 101 -3.25 -0.16 -1.07
N VAL A 102 -2.85 -1.13 -0.24
CA VAL A 102 -3.61 -2.33 0.08
C VAL A 102 -4.09 -2.21 1.52
N LEU A 103 -5.41 -2.24 1.72
CA LEU A 103 -6.02 -2.53 3.02
C LEU A 103 -5.87 -4.02 3.30
N VAL A 104 -5.26 -4.34 4.44
CA VAL A 104 -5.14 -5.70 4.94
C VAL A 104 -5.93 -5.80 6.24
N VAL A 105 -6.98 -6.61 6.23
CA VAL A 105 -7.76 -6.96 7.43
C VAL A 105 -7.37 -8.35 7.87
N TYR A 106 -6.93 -8.51 9.11
CA TYR A 106 -6.32 -9.75 9.59
C TYR A 106 -6.72 -10.10 11.02
N ASP A 107 -6.68 -11.39 11.34
CA ASP A 107 -6.86 -11.90 12.70
C ASP A 107 -5.52 -11.86 13.44
N PRO A 108 -5.34 -10.97 14.44
CA PRO A 108 -4.09 -10.87 15.20
C PRO A 108 -3.77 -12.13 16.04
N LYS A 109 -4.70 -13.08 16.14
CA LYS A 109 -4.47 -14.38 16.79
C LYS A 109 -3.83 -15.41 15.86
N VAL A 110 -3.87 -15.18 14.54
CA VAL A 110 -3.33 -16.09 13.52
C VAL A 110 -2.09 -15.51 12.85
N VAL A 111 -2.10 -14.21 12.55
CA VAL A 111 -0.95 -13.50 11.97
C VAL A 111 -0.71 -12.19 12.71
N THR A 112 0.54 -11.93 13.08
CA THR A 112 0.94 -10.73 13.78
C THR A 112 1.24 -9.57 12.82
N LEU A 113 1.17 -8.34 13.33
CA LEU A 113 1.61 -7.17 12.57
C LEU A 113 3.08 -7.27 12.13
N ASN A 114 3.95 -7.87 12.96
CA ASN A 114 5.36 -8.05 12.60
C ASN A 114 5.53 -8.96 11.38
N GLU A 115 4.75 -10.04 11.27
CA GLU A 115 4.82 -10.92 10.09
C GLU A 115 4.37 -10.19 8.82
N LEU A 116 3.30 -9.40 8.90
CA LEU A 116 2.86 -8.56 7.78
C LEU A 116 3.88 -7.48 7.42
N LEU A 117 4.52 -6.87 8.42
CA LEU A 117 5.61 -5.91 8.21
C LEU A 117 6.85 -6.57 7.59
N ALA A 118 7.17 -7.82 7.94
CA ALA A 118 8.30 -8.53 7.35
C ALA A 118 8.07 -8.71 5.84
N LEU A 119 6.89 -9.20 5.46
CA LEU A 119 6.48 -9.31 4.06
C LEU A 119 6.50 -7.96 3.36
N PHE A 120 5.99 -6.91 3.99
CA PHE A 120 6.07 -5.56 3.47
C PHE A 120 7.52 -5.16 3.16
N TRP A 121 8.44 -5.28 4.13
CA TRP A 121 9.82 -4.86 3.96
C TRP A 121 10.59 -5.68 2.93
N GLU A 122 10.35 -6.99 2.86
CA GLU A 122 11.10 -7.91 2.00
C GLU A 122 10.65 -7.87 0.54
N GLU A 123 9.37 -7.56 0.25
CA GLU A 123 8.77 -7.73 -1.07
C GLU A 123 8.67 -6.45 -1.92
N HIS A 124 9.18 -5.30 -1.44
CA HIS A 124 9.38 -4.11 -2.28
C HIS A 124 10.71 -3.43 -1.94
N ASP A 125 11.12 -2.43 -2.73
CA ASP A 125 12.26 -1.59 -2.39
C ASP A 125 11.81 -0.31 -1.66
N PRO A 126 12.00 -0.21 -0.32
CA PRO A 126 11.56 0.95 0.45
C PRO A 126 12.51 2.15 0.34
N THR A 127 13.55 2.10 -0.50
CA THR A 127 14.58 3.16 -0.59
C THR A 127 14.39 4.10 -1.80
N GLN A 128 13.36 3.85 -2.61
CA GLN A 128 13.20 4.49 -3.92
C GLN A 128 12.42 5.81 -3.91
N GLY A 129 11.82 6.21 -2.80
CA GLY A 129 11.05 7.45 -2.67
C GLY A 129 9.77 7.43 -3.50
N MET A 130 9.66 8.35 -4.47
CA MET A 130 8.48 8.51 -5.33
C MET A 130 8.53 7.58 -6.55
N ARG A 131 8.90 6.32 -6.32
CA ARG A 131 9.04 5.28 -7.35
C ARG A 131 9.00 3.89 -6.70
N GLN A 132 8.54 2.90 -7.45
CA GLN A 132 8.81 1.49 -7.18
C GLN A 132 9.16 0.75 -8.48
N GLY A 133 10.40 0.28 -8.60
CA GLY A 133 10.91 -0.36 -9.81
C GLY A 133 10.74 0.54 -11.04
N ASN A 134 9.91 0.09 -11.99
CA ASN A 134 9.59 0.82 -13.22
C ASN A 134 8.41 1.78 -13.06
N ASP A 135 7.67 1.71 -11.94
CA ASP A 135 6.50 2.52 -11.67
C ASP A 135 6.93 3.83 -11.02
N ILE A 136 6.84 4.93 -11.77
CA ILE A 136 7.37 6.25 -11.39
C ILE A 136 6.23 7.20 -11.02
N GLY A 137 6.29 7.74 -9.81
CA GLY A 137 5.39 8.77 -9.31
C GLY A 137 5.12 8.65 -7.81
N THR A 138 4.65 9.74 -7.20
CA THR A 138 4.20 9.80 -5.81
C THR A 138 3.18 8.71 -5.49
N THR A 139 2.37 8.31 -6.47
CA THR A 139 1.41 7.21 -6.41
C THR A 139 2.02 5.88 -5.95
N TYR A 140 3.27 5.60 -6.32
CA TYR A 140 3.92 4.31 -6.09
C TYR A 140 4.88 4.32 -4.90
N ARG A 141 4.83 5.38 -4.09
CA ARG A 141 5.73 5.55 -2.93
C ARG A 141 5.44 4.50 -1.86
N SER A 142 6.49 4.16 -1.11
CA SER A 142 6.38 3.25 0.03
C SER A 142 5.64 3.92 1.21
N VAL A 143 4.56 3.31 1.70
CA VAL A 143 3.81 3.82 2.86
C VAL A 143 3.33 2.70 3.79
N ILE A 144 3.20 3.03 5.08
CA ILE A 144 2.50 2.23 6.08
C ILE A 144 1.55 3.17 6.81
N TYR A 145 0.24 2.89 6.76
CA TYR A 145 -0.72 3.59 7.60
C TYR A 145 -1.36 2.66 8.62
N THR A 146 -1.37 3.12 9.87
CA THR A 146 -1.78 2.33 11.05
C THR A 146 -2.98 2.95 11.75
N PHE A 147 -3.83 2.12 12.36
CA PHE A 147 -5.10 2.58 12.93
C PHE A 147 -5.02 2.90 14.44
N ASN A 148 -3.85 2.74 15.05
CA ASN A 148 -3.61 3.09 16.45
C ASN A 148 -2.12 3.30 16.73
N ALA A 149 -1.81 3.98 17.83
CA ALA A 149 -0.45 4.34 18.21
C ALA A 149 0.45 3.13 18.56
N VAL A 150 -0.14 2.01 19.01
CA VAL A 150 0.62 0.80 19.35
C VAL A 150 1.17 0.17 18.07
N ASP A 151 0.31 -0.02 17.07
CA ASP A 151 0.69 -0.56 15.77
C ASP A 151 1.64 0.39 15.03
N ARG A 152 1.49 1.71 15.20
CA ARG A 152 2.44 2.72 14.70
C ARG A 152 3.84 2.55 15.28
N ALA A 153 3.96 2.41 16.60
CA ALA A 153 5.24 2.22 17.26
C ALA A 153 5.93 0.91 16.82
N VAL A 154 5.14 -0.14 16.57
CA VAL A 154 5.64 -1.40 16.00
C VAL A 154 6.17 -1.19 14.58
N ALA A 155 5.43 -0.49 13.73
CA ALA A 155 5.87 -0.16 12.36
C ALA A 155 7.16 0.69 12.36
N GLU A 156 7.25 1.72 13.20
CA GLU A 156 8.45 2.58 13.32
C GLU A 156 9.67 1.78 13.80
N LYS A 157 9.50 0.89 14.79
CA LYS A 157 10.57 0.01 15.25
C LYS A 157 11.02 -0.98 14.15
N SER A 158 10.08 -1.50 13.37
CA SER A 158 10.40 -2.38 12.24
C SER A 158 11.20 -1.66 11.14
N ARG A 159 10.85 -0.40 10.85
CA ARG A 159 11.59 0.48 9.93
C ARG A 159 13.03 0.66 10.39
N ASP A 160 13.24 0.95 11.67
CA ASP A 160 14.58 1.21 12.19
C ASP A 160 15.46 -0.05 12.10
N ALA A 161 14.89 -1.22 12.42
CA ALA A 161 15.58 -2.50 12.26
C ALA A 161 15.89 -2.80 10.79
N TYR A 162 14.94 -2.60 9.87
CA TYR A 162 15.16 -2.85 8.45
C TYR A 162 16.15 -1.85 7.83
N SER A 163 16.10 -0.59 8.23
CA SER A 163 17.05 0.44 7.79
C SER A 163 18.48 0.09 8.15
N GLN A 164 18.72 -0.52 9.32
CA GLN A 164 20.05 -1.01 9.70
C GLN A 164 20.49 -2.19 8.81
N ALA A 165 19.58 -3.12 8.50
CA ALA A 165 19.86 -4.24 7.62
C ALA A 165 20.21 -3.76 6.19
N LEU A 166 19.45 -2.81 5.64
CA LEU A 166 19.72 -2.20 4.33
C LEU A 166 21.07 -1.48 4.31
N ALA A 167 21.38 -0.68 5.35
CA ALA A 167 22.66 0.00 5.46
C ALA A 167 23.85 -0.98 5.50
N SER A 168 23.70 -2.13 6.17
CA SER A 168 24.73 -3.19 6.21
C SER A 168 25.02 -3.80 4.83
N ARG A 169 24.09 -3.66 3.88
CA ARG A 169 24.21 -4.09 2.49
C ARG A 169 24.59 -2.95 1.53
N GLY A 170 24.85 -1.75 2.05
CA GLY A 170 25.20 -0.59 1.23
C GLY A 170 24.03 0.03 0.46
N LEU A 171 22.78 -0.26 0.85
CA LEU A 171 21.58 0.33 0.27
C LEU A 171 21.24 1.67 0.91
N GLY A 172 20.41 2.47 0.22
CA GLY A 172 20.00 3.79 0.66
C GLY A 172 19.11 3.80 1.91
N PRO A 173 18.85 4.98 2.49
CA PRO A 173 17.95 5.10 3.63
C PRO A 173 16.51 4.73 3.24
N VAL A 174 15.75 4.23 4.21
CA VAL A 174 14.31 3.97 4.04
C VAL A 174 13.56 5.28 3.79
N THR A 175 12.72 5.27 2.77
CA THR A 175 11.85 6.39 2.35
C THR A 175 10.38 6.20 2.72
N THR A 176 10.05 5.05 3.33
CA THR A 176 8.69 4.70 3.74
C THR A 176 8.08 5.74 4.67
N GLN A 177 6.92 6.27 4.28
CA GLN A 177 6.13 7.13 5.16
C GLN A 177 5.33 6.26 6.14
N ILE A 178 5.50 6.49 7.44
CA ILE A 178 4.70 5.84 8.49
C ILE A 178 3.83 6.90 9.17
N ALA A 179 2.52 6.71 9.14
CA ALA A 179 1.57 7.65 9.73
C ALA A 179 0.28 6.94 10.20
N ASP A 180 -0.60 7.72 10.83
CA ASP A 180 -1.94 7.26 11.17
C ASP A 180 -2.77 7.09 9.89
N ALA A 181 -3.69 6.12 9.88
CA ALA A 181 -4.58 5.83 8.76
C ALA A 181 -5.40 7.07 8.37
N PRO A 182 -5.20 7.63 7.15
CA PRO A 182 -6.08 8.65 6.61
C PRO A 182 -7.35 7.98 6.06
N ASP A 183 -8.22 8.78 5.44
CA ASP A 183 -9.31 8.24 4.64
C ASP A 183 -8.78 7.30 3.54
N PHE A 184 -9.41 6.13 3.44
CA PHE A 184 -9.13 5.13 2.41
C PHE A 184 -10.25 5.12 1.38
N TYR A 185 -9.88 5.35 0.12
CA TYR A 185 -10.81 5.32 -1.00
C TYR A 185 -10.63 4.03 -1.79
N TYR A 186 -11.65 3.16 -1.78
CA TYR A 186 -11.64 1.93 -2.56
C TYR A 186 -11.47 2.23 -4.05
N ALA A 187 -10.56 1.53 -4.71
CA ALA A 187 -10.46 1.54 -6.16
C ALA A 187 -11.65 0.81 -6.80
N GLU A 188 -11.80 1.00 -8.10
CA GLU A 188 -12.81 0.40 -8.97
C GLU A 188 -12.83 -1.14 -8.82
N ASP A 189 -14.00 -1.75 -9.05
CA ASP A 189 -14.19 -3.21 -8.92
C ASP A 189 -13.15 -4.03 -9.70
N TYR A 190 -12.80 -3.59 -10.90
CA TYR A 190 -11.87 -4.33 -11.75
C TYR A 190 -10.45 -4.39 -11.16
N HIS A 191 -10.05 -3.44 -10.30
CA HIS A 191 -8.77 -3.48 -9.60
C HIS A 191 -8.77 -4.45 -8.41
N GLN A 192 -9.93 -4.67 -7.78
CA GLN A 192 -10.06 -5.56 -6.63
C GLN A 192 -9.71 -7.00 -7.02
N GLN A 193 -8.68 -7.56 -6.40
CA GLN A 193 -8.14 -8.90 -6.67
C GLN A 193 -7.84 -9.12 -8.16
N TYR A 194 -7.32 -8.09 -8.84
CA TYR A 194 -7.08 -8.09 -10.29
C TYR A 194 -6.30 -9.32 -10.77
N LEU A 195 -5.24 -9.73 -10.06
CA LEU A 195 -4.41 -10.88 -10.44
C LEU A 195 -5.07 -12.24 -10.16
N ALA A 196 -6.10 -12.30 -9.32
CA ALA A 196 -6.92 -13.50 -9.19
C ALA A 196 -7.92 -13.62 -10.36
N LYS A 197 -8.42 -12.48 -10.85
CA LYS A 197 -9.29 -12.39 -12.04
C LYS A 197 -8.51 -12.58 -13.34
N ASN A 198 -7.23 -12.17 -13.36
CA ASN A 198 -6.34 -12.18 -14.52
C ASN A 198 -4.99 -12.82 -14.14
N PRO A 199 -4.88 -14.17 -14.18
CA PRO A 199 -3.68 -14.89 -13.71
C PRO A 199 -2.39 -14.52 -14.44
N ASP A 200 -2.50 -14.17 -15.73
CA ASP A 200 -1.39 -13.75 -16.59
C ASP A 200 -1.09 -12.23 -16.49
N GLY A 201 -1.74 -11.54 -15.56
CA GLY A 201 -1.57 -10.11 -15.35
C GLY A 201 -0.14 -9.77 -14.91
N TYR A 202 0.35 -8.61 -15.38
CA TYR A 202 1.69 -8.14 -15.02
C TYR A 202 1.80 -7.88 -13.51
N CYS A 203 2.87 -8.41 -12.91
CA CYS A 203 3.26 -8.14 -11.53
C CYS A 203 4.75 -7.80 -11.49
N GLY A 204 5.06 -6.51 -11.33
CA GLY A 204 6.43 -5.99 -11.24
C GLY A 204 7.01 -5.98 -9.82
N LEU A 205 6.25 -6.45 -8.82
CA LEU A 205 6.65 -6.43 -7.41
C LEU A 205 7.96 -7.21 -7.22
N ARG A 206 9.01 -6.52 -6.75
CA ARG A 206 10.32 -7.09 -6.47
C ARG A 206 10.91 -6.44 -5.23
N GLY A 207 11.29 -7.28 -4.28
CA GLY A 207 12.05 -6.89 -3.10
C GLY A 207 13.48 -6.46 -3.35
N THR A 208 14.12 -5.96 -2.29
CA THR A 208 15.56 -5.65 -2.27
C THR A 208 16.46 -6.89 -2.22
N GLY A 209 15.88 -8.06 -1.89
CA GLY A 209 16.64 -9.28 -1.58
C GLY A 209 17.28 -9.28 -0.18
N VAL A 210 16.96 -8.29 0.67
CA VAL A 210 17.41 -8.20 2.07
C VAL A 210 16.32 -8.74 3.00
N SER A 211 16.67 -9.73 3.82
CA SER A 211 15.74 -10.28 4.81
C SER A 211 15.52 -9.31 5.99
N CYS A 212 14.28 -9.23 6.45
CA CYS A 212 13.83 -8.37 7.52
C CYS A 212 14.18 -9.00 8.88
N PRO A 213 14.98 -8.31 9.73
CA PRO A 213 15.47 -8.89 10.97
C PRO A 213 14.47 -8.79 12.14
N ILE A 214 13.19 -8.55 11.87
CA ILE A 214 12.19 -8.39 12.92
C ILE A 214 11.73 -9.74 13.46
N PRO A 215 11.37 -9.85 14.76
CA PRO A 215 10.92 -11.11 15.33
C PRO A 215 9.62 -11.57 14.68
N LEU A 216 9.66 -12.76 14.08
CA LEU A 216 8.48 -13.48 13.62
C LEU A 216 7.93 -14.30 14.80
N ALA A 217 6.61 -14.47 14.88
CA ALA A 217 6.02 -15.38 15.84
C ALA A 217 6.44 -16.82 15.47
N HIS A 218 6.92 -17.58 16.46
CA HIS A 218 7.17 -19.02 16.36
C HIS A 218 5.98 -19.79 16.91
#